data_AF-A0A1Q7CR33-F1
#
_entry.id   AF-A0A1Q7CR33-F1
#
_cell.length_a   1.000
_cell.length_b   1.000
_cell.length_c   1.000
_cell.angle_alpha   90.00
_cell.angle_beta   90.00
_cell.angle_gamma   90.00
#
_symmetry.space_group_name_H-M   'P 1'
#
loop_
_entity.id
_entity.type
_entity.pdbx_description
1 polymer ?
#
loop_
_entity_poly.entity_id
_entity_poly.type
_entity_poly.pdbx_seq_one_letter_code
_entity_poly.pdbx_strand_id
1 'polypeptide(L)'
;MGGTSAATPLWAATAALINQDLKHKGLHEIGFANPAIYWMGENSSKLSPKPFHDVTSGNNLFYDAGTGWDFATGWGSMDASALDAAWARYIKGGG
;
A
#
# COMPACT_ATOMS: atom_id res chain seq x y z
N MET A 1 -7.14 21.07 8.70
CA MET A 1 -6.11 20.70 7.71
C MET A 1 -6.45 19.32 7.17
N GLY A 2 -6.46 19.10 5.86
CA GLY A 2 -6.91 17.86 5.24
C GLY A 2 -6.64 17.84 3.72
N GLY A 3 -7.21 16.87 3.02
CA GLY A 3 -7.00 16.67 1.57
C GLY A 3 -5.82 15.75 1.25
N THR A 4 -5.60 15.48 -0.03
CA THR A 4 -4.53 14.58 -0.52
C THR A 4 -3.14 15.02 -0.04
N SER A 5 -2.93 16.31 0.20
CA SER A 5 -1.71 16.86 0.79
C SER A 5 -1.38 16.34 2.19
N ALA A 6 -2.36 15.88 2.96
CA ALA A 6 -2.12 15.22 4.25
C ALA A 6 -1.86 13.71 4.09
N ALA A 7 -2.43 13.09 3.05
CA ALA A 7 -2.21 11.68 2.74
C ALA A 7 -0.80 11.43 2.20
N THR A 8 -0.27 12.31 1.35
CA THR A 8 1.08 12.18 0.78
C THR A 8 2.19 12.04 1.83
N PRO A 9 2.32 12.93 2.84
CA PRO A 9 3.37 12.80 3.85
C PRO A 9 3.17 11.57 4.76
N LEU A 10 1.93 11.12 4.96
CA LEU A 10 1.66 9.88 5.70
C LEU A 10 2.21 8.65 4.97
N TRP A 11 1.99 8.56 3.65
CA TRP A 11 2.59 7.53 2.80
C TRP A 11 4.11 7.60 2.79
N ALA A 12 4.67 8.80 2.66
CA ALA A 12 6.13 8.99 2.64
C ALA A 12 6.79 8.54 3.96
N ALA A 13 6.19 8.88 5.11
CA ALA A 13 6.68 8.45 6.42
C ALA A 13 6.61 6.92 6.57
N THR A 14 5.52 6.30 6.12
CA THR A 14 5.35 4.84 6.18
C THR A 14 6.35 4.12 5.29
N ALA A 15 6.57 4.62 4.07
CA ALA A 15 7.60 4.13 3.16
C ALA A 15 9.01 4.19 3.78
N ALA A 16 9.33 5.28 4.49
CA ALA A 16 10.60 5.42 5.19
C ALA A 16 10.77 4.37 6.30
N LEU A 17 9.72 4.09 7.07
CA LEU A 17 9.74 3.04 8.10
C LEU A 17 9.90 1.64 7.52
N ILE A 18 9.22 1.34 6.40
CA ILE A 18 9.39 0.07 5.68
C ILE A 18 10.83 -0.07 5.18
N ASN A 19 11.42 0.98 4.58
CA ASN A 19 12.83 0.93 4.17
C ASN A 19 13.78 0.65 5.34
N GLN A 20 13.52 1.28 6.49
CA GLN A 20 14.31 1.02 7.69
C GLN A 20 14.24 -0.46 8.10
N ASP A 21 13.04 -1.03 8.17
CA ASP A 21 12.83 -2.44 8.50
C ASP A 21 13.46 -3.39 7.47
N LEU A 22 13.24 -3.17 6.17
CA LEU A 22 13.82 -3.98 5.10
C LEU A 22 15.35 -4.01 5.18
N LYS A 23 15.96 -2.86 5.46
CA LYS A 23 17.40 -2.75 5.67
C LYS A 23 17.87 -3.53 6.89
N HIS A 24 17.12 -3.50 8.00
CA HIS A 24 17.40 -4.34 9.17
C HIS A 24 17.30 -5.83 8.85
N LYS A 25 16.41 -6.22 7.93
CA LYS A 25 16.25 -7.59 7.42
C LYS A 25 17.28 -7.98 6.34
N GLY A 26 18.20 -7.08 5.96
CA GLY A 26 19.18 -7.31 4.90
C GLY A 26 18.58 -7.38 3.49
N LEU A 27 17.38 -6.84 3.30
CA LEU A 27 16.68 -6.73 2.02
C LEU A 27 16.97 -5.37 1.37
N HIS A 28 16.72 -5.25 0.07
CA HIS A 28 16.81 -3.97 -0.62
C HIS A 28 15.60 -3.07 -0.27
N GLU A 29 15.79 -1.77 -0.43
CA GLU A 29 14.74 -0.76 -0.20
C GLU A 29 13.61 -0.86 -1.24
N ILE A 30 12.45 -0.26 -0.94
CA ILE A 30 11.21 -0.35 -1.73
C ILE A 30 11.34 0.12 -3.19
N GLY A 31 12.27 1.04 -3.49
CA GLY A 31 12.52 1.53 -4.85
C GLY A 31 11.28 2.05 -5.57
N PHE A 32 11.07 1.61 -6.83
CA PHE A 32 9.86 1.91 -7.59
C PHE A 32 8.67 1.11 -7.03
N ALA A 33 7.83 1.79 -6.25
CA ALA A 33 6.81 1.15 -5.41
C ALA A 33 5.60 0.56 -6.17
N ASN A 34 5.27 1.08 -7.36
CA ASN A 34 4.01 0.74 -8.02
C ASN A 34 3.85 -0.76 -8.32
N PRO A 35 4.82 -1.47 -8.92
CA PRO A 35 4.69 -2.90 -9.19
C PRO A 35 4.40 -3.72 -7.92
N ALA A 36 5.11 -3.41 -6.83
CA ALA A 36 4.92 -4.06 -5.54
C ALA A 36 3.52 -3.80 -4.97
N ILE A 37 3.06 -2.54 -4.96
CA ILE A 37 1.73 -2.16 -4.45
C ILE A 37 0.61 -2.86 -5.23
N TYR A 38 0.70 -2.89 -6.56
CA TYR A 38 -0.32 -3.55 -7.38
C TYR A 38 -0.29 -5.06 -7.20
N TRP A 39 0.89 -5.68 -7.14
CA TRP A 39 1.00 -7.10 -6.81
C TRP A 39 0.35 -7.44 -5.47
N MET A 40 0.56 -6.60 -4.45
CA MET A 40 -0.05 -6.76 -3.13
C MET A 40 -1.56 -6.60 -3.15
N GLY A 41 -2.08 -5.63 -3.92
CA GLY A 41 -3.52 -5.40 -4.07
C GLY A 41 -4.21 -6.59 -4.74
N GLU A 42 -3.68 -7.05 -5.87
CA GLU A 42 -4.19 -8.20 -6.62
C GLU A 42 -4.08 -9.51 -5.82
N ASN A 43 -3.07 -9.66 -4.97
CA ASN A 43 -2.86 -10.83 -4.12
C ASN A 43 -3.35 -10.64 -2.69
N SER A 44 -4.16 -9.62 -2.39
CA SER A 44 -4.61 -9.28 -1.04
C SER A 44 -5.32 -10.45 -0.34
N SER A 45 -6.03 -11.31 -1.09
CA SER A 45 -6.65 -12.54 -0.55
C SER A 45 -5.64 -13.59 -0.02
N LYS A 46 -4.38 -13.54 -0.45
CA LYS A 46 -3.28 -14.42 -0.02
C LYS A 46 -2.37 -13.77 1.01
N LEU A 47 -2.63 -12.51 1.36
CA LEU A 47 -1.90 -11.72 2.36
C LEU A 47 -2.78 -11.60 3.62
N SER A 48 -2.25 -12.06 4.75
CA SER A 48 -2.91 -11.98 6.05
C SER A 48 -1.90 -11.50 7.08
N PRO A 49 -2.07 -10.31 7.68
CA PRO A 49 -3.16 -9.33 7.44
C PRO A 49 -3.13 -8.71 6.03
N LYS A 50 -4.26 -8.13 5.61
CA LYS A 50 -4.39 -7.45 4.31
C LYS A 50 -3.64 -6.11 4.34
N PRO A 51 -2.86 -5.76 3.31
CA PRO A 51 -2.05 -4.55 3.28
C PRO A 51 -2.85 -3.25 3.09
N PHE A 52 -4.12 -3.35 2.66
CA PHE A 52 -4.98 -2.21 2.39
C PHE A 52 -6.35 -2.37 3.03
N HIS A 53 -6.91 -1.25 3.50
CA HIS A 53 -8.32 -1.08 3.81
C HIS A 53 -9.02 -0.51 2.58
N ASP A 54 -9.77 -1.38 1.91
CA ASP A 54 -10.55 -1.08 0.71
C ASP A 54 -11.72 -0.14 1.03
N VAL A 55 -11.85 0.95 0.26
CA VAL A 55 -12.90 1.95 0.44
C VAL A 55 -14.00 1.68 -0.59
N THR A 56 -15.12 1.11 -0.14
CA THR A 56 -16.18 0.65 -1.07
C THR A 56 -17.40 1.58 -1.13
N SER A 57 -17.29 2.81 -0.59
CA SER A 57 -18.41 3.75 -0.51
C SER A 57 -17.93 5.20 -0.59
N GLY A 58 -18.73 6.04 -1.25
CA GLY A 58 -18.40 7.43 -1.55
C GLY A 58 -17.95 7.61 -3.00
N ASN A 59 -17.52 8.82 -3.35
CA ASN A 59 -17.03 9.16 -4.68
C ASN A 59 -16.10 10.38 -4.65
N ASN A 60 -15.42 10.64 -5.77
CA ASN A 60 -14.64 11.86 -6.01
C ASN A 60 -15.34 12.82 -6.99
N LEU A 61 -16.67 12.85 -6.98
CA LEU A 61 -17.57 13.56 -7.91
C LEU A 61 -17.68 12.99 -9.32
N PHE A 62 -16.70 12.22 -9.80
CA PHE A 62 -16.70 11.63 -11.15
C PHE A 62 -16.70 10.11 -11.14
N TYR A 63 -16.04 9.50 -10.15
CA TYR A 63 -15.91 8.07 -10.00
C TYR A 63 -16.39 7.65 -8.62
N ASP A 64 -17.24 6.62 -8.60
CA ASP A 64 -17.67 5.97 -7.37
C ASP A 64 -16.59 5.02 -6.86
N ALA A 65 -16.48 4.93 -5.54
CA ALA A 65 -15.63 3.97 -4.88
C ALA A 65 -16.27 2.56 -4.94
N GLY A 66 -15.45 1.52 -5.05
CA GLY A 66 -15.91 0.17 -5.34
C GLY A 66 -15.12 -0.90 -4.59
N THR A 67 -15.42 -2.18 -4.83
CA THR A 67 -14.60 -3.26 -4.28
C THR A 67 -13.32 -3.42 -5.11
N GLY A 68 -12.18 -3.44 -4.45
CA GLY A 68 -10.86 -3.57 -5.07
C GLY A 68 -10.31 -2.23 -5.51
N TRP A 69 -9.53 -2.21 -6.59
CA TRP A 69 -8.96 -0.96 -7.09
C TRP A 69 -10.04 -0.10 -7.75
N ASP A 70 -10.11 1.18 -7.39
CA ASP A 70 -10.97 2.16 -8.05
C ASP A 70 -10.28 3.50 -8.34
N PHE A 71 -10.94 4.34 -9.16
CA PHE A 71 -10.41 5.66 -9.54
C PHE A 71 -10.57 6.73 -8.44
N ALA A 72 -11.35 6.46 -7.39
CA ALA A 72 -11.59 7.41 -6.31
C ALA A 72 -10.50 7.33 -5.23
N THR A 73 -10.02 6.12 -4.93
CA THR A 73 -9.16 5.81 -3.79
C THR A 73 -8.03 4.81 -4.11
N GLY A 74 -7.99 4.24 -5.32
CA GLY A 74 -7.03 3.20 -5.68
C GLY A 74 -7.32 1.92 -4.92
N TRP A 75 -6.31 1.33 -4.27
CA TRP A 75 -6.48 0.17 -3.38
C TRP A 75 -7.03 0.55 -1.98
N GLY A 76 -7.30 1.83 -1.73
CA GLY A 76 -7.72 2.37 -0.43
C GLY A 76 -6.54 2.81 0.45
N SER A 77 -6.74 2.80 1.77
CA SER A 77 -5.70 3.24 2.72
C SER A 77 -4.79 2.08 3.14
N MET A 78 -3.51 2.35 3.36
CA MET A 78 -2.57 1.33 3.86
C MET A 78 -2.81 0.95 5.32
N ASP A 79 -2.61 -0.33 5.63
CA ASP A 79 -2.23 -0.78 6.97
C ASP A 79 -0.70 -0.90 6.99
N ALA A 80 -0.02 0.01 7.69
CA ALA A 80 1.45 0.11 7.67
C ALA A 80 2.14 -1.20 8.08
N SER A 81 1.59 -1.93 9.04
CA SER A 81 2.19 -3.16 9.56
C SER A 81 2.03 -4.33 8.59
N ALA A 82 0.84 -4.45 7.99
CA ALA A 82 0.56 -5.46 6.98
C ALA A 82 1.32 -5.17 5.68
N LEU A 83 1.46 -3.90 5.32
CA LEU A 83 2.18 -3.44 4.15
C LEU A 83 3.68 -3.76 4.24
N ASP A 84 4.30 -3.54 5.41
CA ASP A 84 5.70 -3.92 5.66
C ASP A 84 5.94 -5.42 5.45
N ALA A 85 5.10 -6.25 6.08
CA ALA A 85 5.18 -7.71 5.96
C ALA A 85 4.98 -8.17 4.50
N ALA A 86 4.05 -7.54 3.78
CA ALA A 86 3.81 -7.81 2.37
C ALA A 86 5.00 -7.42 1.50
N TRP A 87 5.70 -6.32 1.81
CA TRP A 87 6.90 -5.89 1.08
C TRP A 87 8.06 -6.86 1.23
N ALA A 88 8.31 -7.33 2.45
CA ALA A 88 9.31 -8.35 2.69
C ALA A 88 9.00 -9.64 1.93
N ARG A 89 7.71 -10.01 1.79
CA ARG A 89 7.27 -11.17 1.00
C ARG A 89 7.45 -10.95 -0.50
N TYR A 90 7.12 -9.76 -1.00
CA TYR A 90 7.29 -9.39 -2.40
C TYR A 90 8.76 -9.52 -2.82
N ILE A 91 9.67 -8.88 -2.08
CA ILE A 91 11.12 -8.92 -2.35
C ILE A 91 11.65 -10.37 -2.33
N LYS A 92 11.30 -11.14 -1.30
CA LYS A 92 11.71 -12.56 -1.20
C LYS A 92 11.11 -13.43 -2.31
N GLY A 93 9.99 -13.03 -2.88
CA GLY A 93 9.36 -13.66 -4.04
C GLY A 93 10.07 -13.40 -5.36
N GLY A 94 11.21 -12.69 -5.35
CA GLY A 94 11.93 -12.25 -6.55
C GLY A 94 11.42 -10.92 -7.08
N GLY A 95 11.00 -10.03 -6.16
CA GLY A 95 10.41 -8.73 -6.43
C GLY A 95 11.11 -7.93 -7.52
#